data_AF-A0A4P7GJG5-F1
#
_entry.id   AF-A0A4P7GJG5-F1
#
_cell.length_a   1.000
_cell.length_b   1.000
_cell.length_c   1.000
_cell.angle_alpha   90.00
_cell.angle_beta   90.00
_cell.angle_gamma   90.00
#
_symmetry.space_group_name_H-M   'P 1'
#
loop_
_entity.id
_entity.type
_entity.pdbx_description
1 polymer ?
#
loop_
_entity_poly.entity_id
_entity_poly.type
_entity_poly.pdbx_seq_one_letter_code
_entity_poly.pdbx_strand_id
1 'polypeptide(L)'
;MKIPVVLSVVHVAIDADGVMTVDVDGVPRESEQGRTRGDLRAVIDEITSDIGAPVRVEVREADGSTYADIATPPGSSAPAAAESSPNSPSPALAGSGFQPGEEVALAYVVVRQNADAEGNASLNLPPALLAAARGGLVLFGMTSRTVAPFEAPA
;
A
#
# COMPACT_ATOMS: atom_id res chain seq x y z
N MET A 1 10.25 -2.46 11.17
CA MET A 1 9.13 -3.33 11.61
C MET A 1 8.12 -3.36 10.47
N LYS A 2 7.89 -4.52 9.83
CA LYS A 2 6.92 -4.65 8.74
C LYS A 2 5.59 -5.07 9.36
N ILE A 3 4.60 -4.19 9.31
CA ILE A 3 3.25 -4.50 9.79
C ILE A 3 2.55 -5.24 8.64
N PRO A 4 2.07 -6.47 8.83
CA PRO A 4 1.30 -7.16 7.80
C PRO A 4 0.01 -6.39 7.54
N VAL A 5 -0.30 -6.17 6.26
CA VAL A 5 -1.61 -5.64 5.87
C VAL A 5 -2.60 -6.79 5.99
N VAL A 6 -3.62 -6.61 6.83
CA VAL A 6 -4.72 -7.54 6.98
C VAL A 6 -5.96 -6.86 6.39
N LEU A 7 -6.59 -7.52 5.42
CA LEU A 7 -7.88 -7.09 4.89
C LEU A 7 -8.98 -7.69 5.76
N SER A 8 -10.03 -6.93 6.05
CA SER A 8 -11.28 -7.49 6.55
C SER A 8 -11.81 -8.54 5.57
N VAL A 9 -12.36 -9.62 6.12
CA VAL A 9 -12.90 -10.73 5.35
C VAL A 9 -14.42 -10.63 5.33
N VAL A 10 -15.00 -10.60 4.14
CA VAL A 10 -16.43 -10.66 3.91
C VAL A 10 -16.77 -12.08 3.46
N HIS A 11 -17.48 -12.81 4.31
CA HIS A 11 -17.99 -14.13 3.94
C HIS A 11 -19.42 -13.98 3.42
N VAL A 12 -19.68 -14.65 2.31
CA VAL A 12 -20.98 -14.69 1.68
C VAL A 12 -21.38 -16.15 1.50
N ALA A 13 -22.52 -16.56 2.04
CA ALA A 13 -23.09 -17.87 1.78
C ALA A 13 -24.41 -17.73 1.04
N ILE A 14 -24.50 -18.38 -0.12
CA ILE A 14 -25.69 -18.41 -0.98
C ILE A 14 -26.25 -19.82 -0.92
N ASP A 15 -27.50 -19.95 -0.48
CA ASP A 15 -28.15 -21.25 -0.35
C ASP A 15 -28.84 -21.70 -1.65
N ALA A 16 -29.49 -22.87 -1.64
CA ALA A 16 -30.09 -23.46 -2.82
C ALA A 16 -31.29 -22.66 -3.36
N ASP A 17 -31.98 -21.91 -2.49
CA ASP A 17 -33.04 -20.96 -2.86
C ASP A 17 -32.46 -19.63 -3.38
N GLY A 18 -31.13 -19.49 -3.40
CA GLY A 18 -30.41 -18.32 -3.89
C GLY A 18 -30.40 -17.15 -2.91
N VAL A 19 -30.79 -17.37 -1.65
CA VAL A 19 -30.78 -16.37 -0.59
C VAL A 19 -29.36 -16.23 -0.07
N MET A 20 -28.94 -14.98 0.06
CA MET A 20 -27.60 -14.63 0.50
C MET A 20 -27.57 -14.28 1.98
N THR A 21 -26.60 -14.83 2.69
CA THR A 21 -26.22 -14.43 4.05
C THR A 21 -24.80 -13.88 4.03
N VAL A 22 -24.56 -12.79 4.76
CA VAL A 22 -23.29 -12.07 4.73
C VAL A 22 -22.81 -11.78 6.15
N ASP A 23 -21.53 -12.04 6.41
CA ASP A 23 -20.83 -11.59 7.59
C ASP A 23 -19.51 -10.89 7.23
N VAL A 24 -19.09 -9.97 8.10
CA VAL A 24 -17.80 -9.29 7.99
C VAL A 24 -17.00 -9.63 9.23
N ASP A 25 -15.87 -10.29 9.04
CA ASP A 25 -14.99 -10.78 10.10
C ASP A 25 -15.74 -11.63 11.15
N GLY A 26 -16.73 -12.42 10.71
CA GLY A 26 -17.57 -13.25 11.58
C GLY A 26 -18.73 -12.52 12.25
N VAL A 27 -18.90 -11.22 12.02
CA VAL A 27 -20.04 -10.45 12.52
C VAL A 27 -21.14 -10.46 11.44
N PRO A 28 -22.28 -11.14 11.68
CA PRO A 28 -23.36 -11.19 10.70
C PRO A 28 -23.91 -9.78 10.48
N ARG A 29 -24.05 -9.40 9.21
CA ARG A 29 -24.74 -8.18 8.82
C ARG A 29 -26.22 -8.50 8.64
N GLU A 30 -27.07 -7.60 9.11
CA GLU A 30 -28.50 -7.67 8.81
C GLU A 30 -28.66 -7.60 7.29
N SER A 31 -28.88 -8.76 6.68
CA SER A 31 -29.15 -8.85 5.25
C SER A 31 -30.59 -8.39 5.08
N GLU A 32 -30.82 -7.35 4.27
CA GLU A 32 -32.18 -7.02 3.86
C GLU A 32 -32.81 -8.29 3.26
N GLN A 33 -33.90 -8.74 3.87
CA GLN A 33 -34.50 -10.05 3.60
C GLN A 33 -34.78 -10.18 2.09
N GLY A 34 -34.23 -11.22 1.46
CA GLY A 34 -34.43 -11.49 0.04
C GLY A 34 -33.32 -11.00 -0.90
N ARG A 35 -32.18 -10.51 -0.40
CA ARG A 35 -30.99 -10.30 -1.25
C ARG A 35 -30.54 -11.64 -1.85
N THR A 36 -30.41 -11.67 -3.16
CA THR A 36 -30.04 -12.86 -3.95
C THR A 36 -28.62 -12.77 -4.46
N ARG A 37 -28.14 -13.84 -5.11
CA ARG A 37 -26.87 -13.83 -5.85
C ARG A 37 -26.72 -12.65 -6.83
N GLY A 38 -27.81 -12.17 -7.43
CA GLY A 38 -27.78 -11.01 -8.34
C GLY A 38 -27.40 -9.69 -7.65
N ASP A 39 -27.67 -9.59 -6.35
CA ASP A 39 -27.43 -8.40 -5.53
C ASP A 39 -26.02 -8.37 -4.93
N LEU A 40 -25.27 -9.48 -5.05
CA LEU A 40 -23.94 -9.67 -4.46
C LEU A 40 -23.01 -8.48 -4.65
N ARG A 41 -22.95 -7.96 -5.88
CA ARG A 41 -22.08 -6.82 -6.20
C ARG A 41 -22.48 -5.56 -5.43
N ALA A 42 -23.77 -5.25 -5.38
CA ALA A 42 -24.26 -4.07 -4.67
C ALA A 42 -23.98 -4.16 -3.16
N VAL A 43 -24.10 -5.37 -2.58
CA VAL A 43 -23.79 -5.62 -1.17
C VAL A 43 -22.30 -5.45 -0.88
N ILE A 44 -21.43 -5.98 -1.75
CA ILE A 44 -19.98 -5.79 -1.62
C ILE A 44 -19.59 -4.30 -1.75
N ASP A 45 -20.22 -3.58 -2.69
CA ASP A 45 -19.98 -2.14 -2.88
C ASP A 45 -20.43 -1.32 -1.65
N GLU A 46 -21.57 -1.68 -1.03
CA GLU A 46 -22.06 -1.09 0.23
C GLU A 46 -21.07 -1.35 1.38
N ILE A 47 -20.62 -2.59 1.55
CA ILE A 47 -19.68 -2.99 2.60
C ILE A 47 -18.32 -2.30 2.45
N THR A 48 -17.77 -2.29 1.24
CA THR A 48 -16.48 -1.62 0.98
C THR A 48 -16.59 -0.11 1.16
N SER A 49 -17.74 0.51 0.82
CA SER A 49 -17.98 1.93 1.07
C SER A 49 -18.06 2.27 2.56
N ASP A 50 -18.74 1.43 3.36
CA ASP A 50 -18.87 1.58 4.81
C ASP A 50 -17.51 1.44 5.53
N ILE A 51 -16.72 0.44 5.12
CA ILE A 51 -15.38 0.20 5.67
C ILE A 51 -14.36 1.23 5.16
N GLY A 52 -14.57 1.76 3.96
CA GLY A 52 -13.68 2.74 3.32
C GLY A 52 -12.32 2.15 2.89
N ALA A 53 -12.18 0.83 2.83
CA ALA A 53 -10.94 0.14 2.47
C ALA A 53 -11.21 -1.14 1.66
N PRO A 54 -10.20 -1.67 0.94
CA PRO A 54 -10.33 -2.95 0.26
C PRO A 54 -10.60 -4.10 1.25
N VAL A 55 -11.45 -5.04 0.84
CA VAL A 55 -11.81 -6.23 1.62
C VAL A 55 -11.56 -7.50 0.81
N ARG A 56 -11.26 -8.60 1.50
CA ARG A 56 -11.25 -9.93 0.88
C ARG A 56 -12.67 -10.49 0.92
N VAL A 57 -13.21 -10.88 -0.22
CA VAL A 57 -14.53 -11.49 -0.32
C VAL A 57 -14.36 -12.99 -0.53
N GLU A 58 -15.11 -13.79 0.22
CA GLU A 58 -15.18 -15.24 0.05
C GLU A 58 -16.64 -15.67 -0.08
N VAL A 59 -17.02 -16.11 -1.28
CA VAL A 59 -18.38 -16.54 -1.62
C VAL A 59 -18.43 -18.05 -1.64
N ARG A 60 -19.37 -18.62 -0.88
CA ARG A 60 -19.72 -20.03 -0.90
C ARG A 60 -21.12 -20.21 -1.48
N GLU A 61 -21.21 -21.03 -2.50
CA GLU A 61 -22.47 -21.31 -3.21
C GLU A 61 -23.05 -22.65 -2.73
N ALA A 62 -24.34 -22.87 -3.03
CA ALA A 62 -25.09 -24.05 -2.60
C ALA A 62 -24.52 -25.38 -3.13
N ASP A 63 -23.85 -25.35 -4.29
CA ASP A 63 -23.17 -26.49 -4.90
C ASP A 63 -21.84 -26.85 -4.20
N GLY A 64 -21.46 -26.07 -3.18
CA GLY A 64 -20.20 -26.21 -2.45
C GLY A 64 -19.02 -25.49 -3.10
N SER A 65 -19.22 -24.84 -4.25
CA SER A 65 -18.21 -24.02 -4.89
C SER A 65 -17.84 -22.83 -4.01
N THR A 66 -16.56 -22.47 -4.02
CA THR A 66 -16.05 -21.30 -3.29
C THR A 66 -15.25 -20.40 -4.22
N TYR A 67 -15.51 -19.11 -4.16
CA TYR A 67 -14.84 -18.08 -4.93
C TYR A 67 -14.25 -17.06 -3.97
N ALA A 68 -13.00 -16.65 -4.21
CA ALA A 68 -12.35 -15.61 -3.43
C ALA A 68 -11.89 -14.49 -4.34
N ASP A 69 -12.09 -13.25 -3.91
CA ASP A 69 -11.67 -12.04 -4.64
C ASP A 69 -11.31 -10.91 -3.65
N ILE A 70 -10.76 -9.81 -4.16
CA ILE A 70 -10.54 -8.58 -3.40
C ILE A 70 -11.40 -7.48 -4.01
N ALA A 71 -12.32 -6.95 -3.21
CA ALA A 71 -13.17 -5.85 -3.61
C ALA A 71 -12.63 -4.52 -3.07
N THR A 72 -12.78 -3.46 -3.85
CA THR A 72 -12.33 -2.09 -3.53
C THR A 72 -13.53 -1.15 -3.59
N PRO A 73 -13.60 -0.10 -2.75
CA PRO A 73 -14.75 0.82 -2.75
C PRO A 73 -15.05 1.40 -4.14
N PRO A 74 -16.34 1.52 -4.52
CA PRO A 74 -16.73 2.13 -5.78
C PRO A 74 -16.23 3.58 -5.84
N GLY A 75 -15.64 3.99 -6.97
CA GLY A 75 -15.03 5.32 -7.12
C GLY A 75 -13.61 5.45 -6.57
N SER A 76 -13.11 4.45 -5.83
CA SER A 76 -11.67 4.26 -5.63
C SER A 76 -11.07 3.61 -6.88
N SER A 77 -11.29 4.20 -8.04
CA SER A 77 -10.35 4.02 -9.13
C SER A 77 -9.02 4.53 -8.60
N ALA A 78 -8.05 3.63 -8.39
CA ALA A 78 -6.64 4.02 -8.47
C ALA A 78 -6.54 4.97 -9.66
N PRO A 79 -5.90 6.14 -9.54
CA PRO A 79 -6.00 7.19 -10.55
C PRO A 79 -5.77 6.52 -11.89
N ALA A 80 -6.86 6.35 -12.65
CA ALA A 80 -6.74 5.98 -14.03
C ALA A 80 -5.83 7.06 -14.56
N ALA A 81 -4.74 6.66 -15.19
CA ALA A 81 -4.00 7.56 -16.05
C ALA A 81 -4.98 7.97 -17.15
N ALA A 82 -5.89 8.88 -16.82
CA ALA A 82 -6.58 9.71 -17.76
C ALA A 82 -5.43 10.46 -18.41
N GLU A 83 -5.18 10.14 -19.67
CA GLU A 83 -4.46 10.99 -20.60
C GLU A 83 -5.23 12.31 -20.72
N SER A 84 -5.21 13.10 -19.65
CA SER A 84 -5.43 14.52 -19.69
C SER A 84 -4.04 15.10 -19.78
N SER A 85 -3.66 15.54 -20.97
CA SER A 85 -2.77 16.69 -21.05
C SER A 85 -3.59 17.90 -20.60
N PRO A 86 -3.34 18.40 -19.40
CA PRO A 86 -2.94 19.77 -19.24
C PRO A 86 -1.46 19.75 -18.92
N ASN A 87 -0.75 20.71 -19.50
CA ASN A 87 0.61 21.06 -19.16
C ASN A 87 0.68 21.42 -17.66
N SER A 88 0.65 20.40 -16.81
CA SER A 88 0.96 20.52 -15.39
C SER A 88 2.47 20.61 -15.38
N PRO A 89 3.09 21.64 -14.77
CA PRO A 89 4.49 21.50 -14.47
C PRO A 89 4.58 20.25 -13.60
N SER A 90 5.21 19.19 -14.11
CA SER A 90 5.74 18.13 -13.28
C SER A 90 6.35 18.82 -12.06
N PRO A 91 6.05 18.41 -10.81
CA PRO A 91 6.66 19.04 -9.66
C PRO A 91 8.18 18.87 -9.80
N ALA A 92 8.81 19.89 -10.39
CA ALA A 92 10.23 19.92 -10.62
C ALA A 92 10.81 20.26 -9.27
N LEU A 93 11.38 19.24 -8.62
CA LEU A 93 12.24 19.45 -7.47
C LEU A 93 13.43 20.27 -7.96
N ALA A 94 13.33 21.59 -7.83
CA ALA A 94 14.36 22.53 -8.23
C ALA A 94 15.21 22.89 -7.00
N GLY A 95 16.52 22.68 -7.12
CA GLY A 95 17.52 23.17 -6.17
C GLY A 95 18.41 24.23 -6.83
N SER A 96 19.04 25.07 -6.04
CA SER A 96 19.99 26.10 -6.49
C SER A 96 21.23 26.13 -5.59
N GLY A 97 22.38 26.55 -6.13
CA GLY A 97 23.64 26.63 -5.38
C GLY A 97 24.68 25.55 -5.75
N PHE A 98 24.42 24.76 -6.79
CA PHE A 98 25.35 23.75 -7.31
C PHE A 98 26.46 24.38 -8.16
N GLN A 99 27.59 23.68 -8.28
CA GLN A 99 28.67 24.06 -9.20
C GLN A 99 28.27 23.78 -10.66
N PRO A 100 28.77 24.57 -11.64
CA PRO A 100 28.54 24.28 -13.06
C PRO A 100 29.07 22.89 -13.44
N GLY A 101 28.18 22.03 -13.95
CA GLY A 101 28.52 20.68 -14.40
C GLY A 101 28.55 19.61 -13.29
N GLU A 102 28.17 19.95 -12.06
CA GLU A 102 28.09 19.01 -10.95
C GLU A 102 26.88 18.06 -11.11
N GLU A 103 27.10 16.77 -10.80
CA GLU A 103 26.03 15.78 -10.73
C GLU A 103 25.19 16.01 -9.46
N VAL A 104 23.87 16.20 -9.62
CA VAL A 104 22.95 16.45 -8.51
C VAL A 104 22.12 15.20 -8.23
N ALA A 105 22.28 14.64 -7.03
CA ALA A 105 21.52 13.48 -6.58
C ALA A 105 20.35 13.89 -5.66
N LEU A 106 19.20 13.21 -5.81
CA LEU A 106 18.08 13.29 -4.87
C LEU A 106 18.24 12.21 -3.78
N ALA A 107 18.42 12.63 -2.54
CA ALA A 107 18.44 11.72 -1.39
C ALA A 107 17.10 11.77 -0.63
N TYR A 108 16.59 10.62 -0.24
CA TYR A 108 15.46 10.50 0.69
C TYR A 108 15.88 9.72 1.94
N VAL A 109 15.41 10.14 3.11
CA VAL A 109 15.74 9.48 4.37
C VAL A 109 14.93 8.18 4.48
N VAL A 110 15.60 7.05 4.27
CA VAL A 110 14.99 5.71 4.34
C VAL A 110 14.83 5.23 5.79
N VAL A 111 15.84 5.49 6.61
CA VAL A 111 15.94 5.04 8.01
C VAL A 111 16.63 6.13 8.83
N ARG A 112 16.23 6.29 10.10
CA ARG A 112 16.89 7.15 11.08
C ARG A 112 17.44 6.27 12.21
N GLN A 113 18.70 6.52 12.57
CA GLN A 113 19.37 5.86 13.69
C GLN A 113 20.25 6.90 14.38
N ASN A 114 20.21 6.93 15.71
CA ASN A 114 21.15 7.73 16.48
C ASN A 114 22.53 7.08 16.44
N ALA A 115 23.56 7.91 16.29
CA ALA A 115 24.93 7.49 16.50
C ALA A 115 25.16 7.13 17.98
N ASP A 116 26.11 6.22 18.22
CA ASP A 116 26.57 5.87 19.56
C ASP A 116 27.44 6.97 20.19
N ALA A 117 27.96 6.70 21.40
CA ALA A 117 28.79 7.65 22.14
C ALA A 117 30.11 7.99 21.42
N GLU A 118 30.56 7.09 20.54
CA GLU A 118 31.77 7.25 19.74
C GLU A 118 31.48 7.90 18.37
N GLY A 119 30.22 8.20 18.07
CA GLY A 119 29.81 8.85 16.81
C GLY A 119 29.57 7.90 15.65
N ASN A 120 29.52 6.59 15.88
CA ASN A 120 29.26 5.59 14.85
C ASN A 120 27.76 5.30 14.73
N ALA A 121 27.29 5.03 13.51
CA ALA A 121 25.91 4.61 13.27
C ALA A 121 25.89 3.41 12.31
N SER A 122 25.19 2.35 12.70
CA SER A 122 24.96 1.18 11.85
C SER A 122 23.47 1.10 11.49
N LEU A 123 23.16 1.12 10.19
CA LEU A 123 21.80 1.07 9.69
C LEU A 123 21.53 -0.27 9.01
N ASN A 124 20.51 -0.98 9.48
CA ASN A 124 20.04 -2.20 8.83
C ASN A 124 19.08 -1.84 7.69
N LEU A 125 19.55 -1.94 6.45
CA LEU A 125 18.75 -1.73 5.25
C LEU A 125 18.25 -3.06 4.66
N PRO A 126 17.03 -3.10 4.07
CA PRO A 126 16.58 -4.28 3.34
C PRO A 126 17.56 -4.64 2.21
N PRO A 127 17.89 -5.92 1.99
CA PRO A 127 18.83 -6.34 0.95
C PRO A 127 18.46 -5.87 -0.46
N ALA A 128 17.15 -5.78 -0.76
CA ALA A 128 16.67 -5.27 -2.04
C ALA A 128 17.06 -3.80 -2.27
N LEU A 129 17.12 -2.98 -1.21
CA LEU A 129 17.48 -1.56 -1.30
C LEU A 129 18.98 -1.39 -1.46
N LEU A 130 19.78 -2.21 -0.77
CA LEU A 130 21.23 -2.31 -0.99
C LEU A 130 21.55 -2.76 -2.42
N ALA A 131 20.80 -3.74 -2.95
CA ALA A 131 20.99 -4.24 -4.31
C ALA A 131 20.58 -3.23 -5.39
N ALA A 132 19.61 -2.37 -5.12
CA ALA A 132 19.17 -1.30 -6.02
C ALA A 132 20.10 -0.08 -5.99
N ALA A 133 20.70 0.22 -4.83
CA ALA A 133 21.55 1.40 -4.62
C ALA A 133 23.00 1.22 -5.12
N ARG A 134 23.21 0.49 -6.23
CA ARG A 134 24.53 0.13 -6.80
C ARG A 134 25.44 1.31 -7.17
N GLY A 135 24.96 2.54 -7.02
CA GLY A 135 25.66 3.78 -7.39
C GLY A 135 25.98 4.74 -6.24
N GLY A 136 25.70 4.40 -4.98
CA GLY A 136 26.13 5.21 -3.84
C GLY A 136 25.02 5.48 -2.82
N LEU A 137 25.23 4.99 -1.61
CA LEU A 137 24.47 5.37 -0.43
C LEU A 137 25.30 6.37 0.36
N VAL A 138 24.62 7.33 0.99
CA VAL A 138 25.27 8.30 1.87
C VAL A 138 24.57 8.32 3.23
N LEU A 139 25.35 8.49 4.28
CA LEU A 139 24.89 8.81 5.62
C LEU A 139 24.90 10.33 5.80
N PHE A 140 23.80 10.88 6.31
CA PHE A 140 23.65 12.30 6.56
C PHE A 140 23.45 12.58 8.04
N GLY A 141 24.40 13.28 8.67
CA GLY A 141 24.29 13.75 10.04
C GLY A 141 23.30 14.92 10.12
N MET A 142 22.12 14.72 10.70
CA MET A 142 21.08 15.76 10.72
C MET A 142 21.49 17.04 11.47
N THR A 143 22.29 16.92 12.53
CA THR A 143 22.78 18.06 13.32
C THR A 143 24.03 18.68 12.70
N SER A 144 25.02 17.86 12.37
CA SER A 144 26.31 18.32 11.85
C SER A 144 26.29 18.67 10.36
N ARG A 145 25.27 18.19 9.64
CA ARG A 145 25.14 18.22 8.17
C ARG A 145 26.28 17.50 7.44
N THR A 146 26.99 16.61 8.13
CA THR A 146 28.07 15.80 7.56
C THR A 146 27.48 14.78 6.59
N VAL A 147 28.09 14.62 5.41
CA VAL A 147 27.79 13.55 4.45
C VAL A 147 28.96 12.57 4.47
N ALA A 148 28.69 11.28 4.65
CA ALA A 148 29.69 10.22 4.56
C ALA A 148 29.22 9.14 3.57
N PRO A 149 30.09 8.58 2.71
CA PRO A 149 29.72 7.44 1.88
C PRO A 149 29.41 6.22 2.76
N PHE A 150 28.41 5.44 2.36
CA PHE A 150 28.15 4.14 2.95
C PHE A 150 28.88 3.07 2.14
N GLU A 151 29.79 2.35 2.79
CA GLU A 151 30.44 1.17 2.23
C GLU A 151 29.68 -0.08 2.68
N ALA A 152 29.25 -0.91 1.73
CA ALA A 152 28.72 -2.21 2.06
C ALA A 152 29.86 -3.10 2.59
N PRO A 153 29.66 -3.87 3.68
CA PRO A 153 30.65 -4.87 4.09
C PRO A 153 30.85 -5.88 2.96
N ALA A 154 32.12 -6.18 2.67
CA ALA A 154 32.54 -7.13 1.64
C ALA A 154 32.10 -8.58 1.93
#